data_AF-A0A2W0BB36-F1
#
_entry.id   AF-A0A2W0BB36-F1
#
_cell.length_a   1.000
_cell.length_b   1.000
_cell.length_c   1.000
_cell.angle_alpha   90.00
_cell.angle_beta   90.00
_cell.angle_gamma   90.00
#
_symmetry.space_group_name_H-M   'P 1'
#
loop_
_entity.id
_entity.type
_entity.pdbx_description
1 polymer ?
#
loop_
_entity_poly.entity_id
_entity_poly.type
_entity_poly.pdbx_seq_one_letter_code
_entity_poly.pdbx_strand_id
1 'polypeptide(L)'
;MPSVSSKPVERKALIIGLGIAIVLLFFVLVSQQAFNLTFLSPGGVQQTVLLTALSALVFLLFVALTFVLLRNLLKLLAERRIGVLGSKFRTKMVFGALLMSFTPALFMFLFTYLLTNRSIDRWFSRPVQNLREGSEQVATLLLEYAKANAQAEAQTLANNARIQRSFEFGDFALANASLNEYRPALQGGFAFALRGHASVASINAPAEWEQIGGPLIDALGANRRFSWGNLAYAVGESDVGRSGLIVVAIPLPANFDATMLRIAESQRNYQELATAGKAVRRAYILLLLLITALVLFAATWLSLFISKLVTRPVAALAEATQELSQGHFSYRVAVAAADELGELVASFNRMAADLEESRTKIEQSSLQLEKANANIEQRRRQTEIILENIPTGVLSLDGAGKVRHANPAFARLLKFRDESTANIPTDNFEGASLRDIFGAEISAQMIHLMRKADRMGTTTSQFELKSGGGILNVAITVASMRIERQRLGYVLVFEDFTELLRAQKQAAWREVARRVAHEIKNPLTPIALSADRIRRHLERGAPPDENSIAVMHGCVDTIANAVETVRQLVDEFSTLARFPTAQPRPSDINTIIESALQLFSGRL
;
A
#
# COMPACT_ATOMS: atom_id res chain seq x y z
N MET A 1 8.77 46.25 10.58
CA MET A 1 7.78 46.00 11.65
C MET A 1 7.03 44.70 11.33
N PRO A 2 6.67 43.88 12.33
CA PRO A 2 6.43 42.45 12.13
C PRO A 2 5.08 42.11 11.47
N SER A 3 5.09 41.01 10.74
CA SER A 3 3.96 40.46 9.98
C SER A 3 2.94 39.71 10.85
N VAL A 4 1.66 40.07 10.73
CA VAL A 4 0.55 39.32 11.33
C VAL A 4 0.20 38.15 10.42
N SER A 5 0.72 36.95 10.70
CA SER A 5 0.41 35.72 9.94
C SER A 5 0.53 34.45 10.80
N SER A 6 -0.34 34.30 11.81
CA SER A 6 -0.43 33.11 12.69
C SER A 6 -1.67 33.19 13.63
N LYS A 7 -2.49 32.16 13.89
CA LYS A 7 -2.77 30.91 13.16
C LYS A 7 -4.30 30.62 13.21
N PRO A 8 -4.98 30.18 12.13
CA PRO A 8 -6.38 29.72 12.22
C PRO A 8 -6.54 28.33 12.88
N VAL A 9 -5.44 27.58 13.02
CA VAL A 9 -5.43 26.22 13.61
C VAL A 9 -5.60 26.27 15.13
N GLU A 10 -4.96 27.22 15.83
CA GLU A 10 -5.05 27.35 17.29
C GLU A 10 -6.47 27.68 17.75
N ARG A 11 -7.18 28.60 17.07
CA ARG A 11 -8.59 28.88 17.39
C ARG A 11 -9.47 27.63 17.29
N LYS A 12 -9.27 26.78 16.27
CA LYS A 12 -10.05 25.52 16.14
C LYS A 12 -9.70 24.52 17.24
N ALA A 13 -8.43 24.37 17.60
CA ALA A 13 -8.02 23.52 18.71
C ALA A 13 -8.57 24.03 20.06
N LEU A 14 -8.58 25.34 20.28
CA LEU A 14 -9.07 25.99 21.50
C LEU A 14 -10.60 25.89 21.63
N ILE A 15 -11.34 26.05 20.53
CA ILE A 15 -12.81 25.81 20.50
C ILE A 15 -13.14 24.34 20.78
N ILE A 16 -12.38 23.39 20.24
CA ILE A 16 -12.54 21.96 20.55
C ILE A 16 -12.20 21.69 22.03
N GLY A 17 -11.13 22.29 22.56
CA GLY A 17 -10.76 22.22 23.97
C GLY A 17 -11.82 22.80 24.91
N LEU A 18 -12.42 23.93 24.54
CA LEU A 18 -13.53 24.54 25.27
C LEU A 18 -14.79 23.66 25.21
N GLY A 19 -15.08 23.06 24.05
CA GLY A 19 -16.16 22.08 23.90
C GLY A 19 -15.95 20.82 24.76
N ILE A 20 -14.71 20.32 24.87
CA ILE A 20 -14.34 19.24 25.80
C ILE A 20 -14.60 19.67 27.25
N ALA A 21 -14.12 20.87 27.63
CA ALA A 21 -14.28 21.39 28.98
C ALA A 21 -15.77 21.56 29.34
N ILE A 22 -16.58 22.08 28.42
CA ILE A 22 -18.04 22.23 28.59
C ILE A 22 -18.74 20.87 28.67
N VAL A 23 -18.37 19.89 27.85
CA VAL A 23 -18.95 18.54 27.92
C VAL A 23 -18.54 17.83 29.21
N LEU A 24 -17.28 17.93 29.64
CA LEU A 24 -16.83 17.40 30.94
C LEU A 24 -17.52 18.10 32.10
N LEU A 25 -17.65 19.43 32.07
CA LEU A 25 -18.29 20.21 33.13
C LEU A 25 -19.81 19.95 33.18
N PHE A 26 -20.46 19.80 32.02
CA PHE A 26 -21.84 19.33 31.92
C PHE A 26 -21.98 17.90 32.45
N PHE A 27 -21.04 17.00 32.15
CA PHE A 27 -21.06 15.62 32.66
C PHE A 27 -20.80 15.55 34.16
N VAL A 28 -19.94 16.43 34.71
CA VAL A 28 -19.72 16.59 36.15
C VAL A 28 -20.97 17.16 36.83
N LEU A 29 -21.62 18.18 36.25
CA LEU A 29 -22.88 18.73 36.76
C LEU A 29 -24.02 17.71 36.69
N VAL A 30 -24.22 17.05 35.56
CA VAL A 30 -25.20 15.97 35.40
C VAL A 30 -24.88 14.80 36.32
N SER A 31 -23.60 14.49 36.57
CA SER A 31 -23.22 13.48 37.56
C SER A 31 -23.58 13.93 38.98
N GLN A 32 -23.19 15.13 39.42
CA GLN A 32 -23.61 15.67 40.73
C GLN A 32 -25.13 15.72 40.90
N GLN A 33 -25.87 16.05 39.83
CA GLN A 33 -27.32 16.26 39.88
C GLN A 33 -28.13 14.96 39.72
N ALA A 34 -27.64 13.98 38.94
CA ALA A 34 -28.24 12.65 38.83
C ALA A 34 -27.86 11.76 40.02
N PHE A 35 -26.65 11.90 40.57
CA PHE A 35 -26.23 11.30 41.84
C PHE A 35 -26.43 12.28 43.00
N ASN A 36 -27.65 12.84 43.14
CA ASN A 36 -27.99 13.75 44.23
C ASN A 36 -27.74 13.07 45.59
N LEU A 37 -26.61 13.41 46.24
CA LEU A 37 -26.00 12.63 47.33
C LEU A 37 -26.81 12.62 48.64
N THR A 38 -27.89 13.39 48.71
CA THR A 38 -28.88 13.34 49.81
C THR A 38 -29.55 11.97 49.97
N PHE A 39 -29.41 11.07 48.99
CA PHE A 39 -29.86 9.67 49.11
C PHE A 39 -28.96 8.82 50.02
N LEU A 40 -27.70 9.19 50.28
CA LEU A 40 -26.80 8.42 51.14
C LEU A 40 -27.02 8.72 52.63
N SER A 41 -28.05 8.11 53.21
CA SER A 41 -28.24 7.98 54.66
C SER A 41 -27.80 6.58 55.12
N PRO A 42 -26.51 6.32 55.36
CA PRO A 42 -26.01 5.07 55.94
C PRO A 42 -26.38 4.96 57.42
N GLY A 43 -26.75 3.76 57.88
CA GLY A 43 -27.13 3.53 59.28
C GLY A 43 -25.95 3.45 60.26
N GLY A 44 -24.71 3.49 59.77
CA GLY A 44 -23.51 3.42 60.62
C GLY A 44 -22.22 3.67 59.84
N VAL A 45 -21.16 4.02 60.58
CA VAL A 45 -19.87 4.53 60.03
C VAL A 45 -19.24 3.59 59.00
N GLN A 46 -19.26 2.27 59.22
CA GLN A 46 -18.69 1.30 58.28
C GLN A 46 -19.43 1.30 56.93
N GLN A 47 -20.77 1.38 56.95
CA GLN A 47 -21.58 1.47 55.73
C GLN A 47 -21.33 2.79 55.01
N THR A 48 -21.16 3.90 55.75
CA THR A 48 -20.77 5.20 55.19
C THR A 48 -19.47 5.09 54.40
N VAL A 49 -18.41 4.59 55.03
CA VAL A 49 -17.08 4.50 54.41
C VAL A 49 -17.12 3.61 53.16
N LEU A 50 -17.76 2.43 53.25
CA LEU A 50 -17.83 1.49 52.12
C LEU A 50 -18.64 2.06 50.95
N LEU A 51 -19.86 2.57 51.20
CA LEU A 51 -20.71 3.12 50.14
C LEU A 51 -20.11 4.38 49.51
N THR A 52 -19.47 5.25 50.29
CA THR A 52 -18.80 6.45 49.78
C THR A 52 -17.55 6.09 48.97
N ALA A 53 -16.71 5.17 49.45
CA ALA A 53 -15.54 4.69 48.71
C ALA A 53 -15.94 4.01 47.39
N LEU A 54 -16.96 3.15 47.41
CA LEU A 54 -17.49 2.49 46.21
C LEU A 54 -18.08 3.50 45.22
N SER A 55 -18.85 4.48 45.70
CA SER A 55 -19.41 5.54 44.85
C SER A 55 -18.32 6.42 44.23
N ALA A 56 -17.30 6.80 45.02
CA ALA A 56 -16.15 7.56 44.53
C ALA A 56 -15.33 6.77 43.50
N LEU A 57 -15.13 5.46 43.70
CA LEU A 57 -14.46 4.57 42.74
C LEU A 57 -15.25 4.48 41.43
N VAL A 58 -16.56 4.24 41.50
CA VAL A 58 -17.44 4.20 40.31
C VAL A 58 -17.42 5.53 39.56
N PHE A 59 -17.50 6.66 40.28
CA PHE A 59 -17.41 8.00 39.70
C PHE A 59 -16.06 8.23 39.00
N LEU A 60 -14.94 7.92 39.66
CA LEU A 60 -13.59 8.04 39.09
C LEU A 60 -13.42 7.17 37.83
N LEU A 61 -13.89 5.93 37.86
CA LEU A 61 -13.82 5.00 36.73
C LEU A 61 -14.68 5.51 35.56
N PHE A 62 -15.87 6.05 35.83
CA PHE A 62 -16.77 6.63 34.83
C PHE A 62 -16.22 7.93 34.21
N VAL A 63 -15.60 8.80 35.02
CA VAL A 63 -14.88 10.01 34.54
C VAL A 63 -13.67 9.60 33.70
N ALA A 64 -12.87 8.64 34.14
CA ALA A 64 -11.72 8.13 33.39
C ALA A 64 -12.14 7.49 32.05
N LEU A 65 -13.18 6.65 32.06
CA LEU A 65 -13.76 6.04 30.86
C LEU A 65 -14.25 7.12 29.88
N THR A 66 -15.01 8.11 30.37
CA THR A 66 -15.52 9.21 29.55
C THR A 66 -14.40 10.06 28.97
N PHE A 67 -13.38 10.39 29.77
CA PHE A 67 -12.20 11.12 29.29
C PHE A 67 -11.42 10.33 28.23
N VAL A 68 -11.21 9.03 28.43
CA VAL A 68 -10.54 8.15 27.46
C VAL A 68 -11.36 8.05 26.18
N LEU A 69 -12.67 7.80 26.25
CA LEU A 69 -13.55 7.75 25.09
C LEU A 69 -13.55 9.08 24.32
N LEU A 70 -13.79 10.20 25.01
CA LEU A 70 -13.87 11.54 24.42
C LEU A 70 -12.54 11.94 23.77
N ARG A 71 -11.41 11.75 24.45
CA ARG A 71 -10.06 12.02 23.91
C ARG A 71 -9.80 11.22 22.64
N ASN A 72 -10.14 9.92 22.61
CA ASN A 72 -9.90 9.08 21.44
C ASN A 72 -10.87 9.39 20.29
N LEU A 73 -12.15 9.64 20.58
CA LEU A 73 -13.14 10.02 19.57
C LEU A 73 -12.79 11.36 18.91
N LEU A 74 -12.37 12.35 19.69
CA LEU A 74 -11.94 13.65 19.17
C LEU A 74 -10.62 13.56 18.40
N LYS A 75 -9.67 12.72 18.86
CA LYS A 75 -8.45 12.43 18.09
C LYS A 75 -8.79 11.79 16.73
N LEU A 76 -9.71 10.83 16.69
CA LEU A 76 -10.20 10.23 15.44
C LEU A 76 -10.88 11.24 14.51
N LEU A 77 -11.74 12.12 15.06
CA LEU A 77 -12.39 13.18 14.29
C LEU A 77 -11.39 14.20 13.74
N ALA A 78 -10.35 14.54 14.51
CA ALA A 78 -9.27 15.41 14.06
C ALA A 78 -8.40 14.75 12.98
N GLU A 79 -7.90 13.53 13.20
CA GLU A 79 -7.13 12.76 12.21
C GLU A 79 -7.90 12.60 10.89
N ARG A 80 -9.21 12.34 10.96
CA ARG A 80 -10.09 12.23 9.78
C ARG A 80 -10.33 13.56 9.05
N ARG A 81 -10.32 14.71 9.76
CA ARG A 81 -10.40 16.05 9.14
C ARG A 81 -9.08 16.51 8.53
N ILE A 82 -7.95 16.08 9.11
CA ILE A 82 -6.59 16.40 8.62
C ILE A 82 -6.23 15.52 7.40
N GLY A 83 -6.97 14.45 7.15
CA GLY A 83 -6.76 13.57 5.99
C GLY A 83 -5.62 12.58 6.17
N VAL A 84 -5.19 12.32 7.40
CA VAL A 84 -4.09 11.39 7.71
C VAL A 84 -4.39 10.01 7.12
N LEU A 85 -3.40 9.42 6.43
CA LEU A 85 -3.48 8.07 5.87
C LEU A 85 -3.91 7.06 6.95
N GLY A 86 -4.77 6.11 6.58
CA GLY A 86 -5.37 5.14 7.51
C GLY A 86 -6.47 5.66 8.46
N SER A 87 -6.65 6.98 8.64
CA SER A 87 -7.63 7.56 9.60
C SER A 87 -9.08 7.08 9.39
N LYS A 88 -9.52 6.94 8.13
CA LYS A 88 -10.85 6.41 7.77
C LYS A 88 -11.04 4.97 8.27
N PHE A 89 -10.04 4.11 8.08
CA PHE A 89 -10.06 2.71 8.51
C PHE A 89 -10.07 2.62 10.05
N ARG A 90 -9.17 3.36 10.70
CA ARG A 90 -9.10 3.49 12.16
C ARG A 90 -10.45 3.88 12.78
N THR A 91 -11.12 4.86 12.18
CA THR A 91 -12.43 5.34 12.65
C THR A 91 -13.49 4.26 12.55
N LYS A 92 -13.57 3.53 11.43
CA LYS A 92 -14.52 2.41 11.27
C LYS A 92 -14.26 1.30 12.29
N MET A 93 -12.99 0.90 12.46
CA MET A 93 -12.56 -0.12 13.43
C MET A 93 -12.96 0.24 14.87
N VAL A 94 -12.56 1.41 15.37
CA VAL A 94 -12.86 1.82 16.75
C VAL A 94 -14.36 2.02 16.97
N PHE A 95 -15.05 2.66 16.02
CA PHE A 95 -16.50 2.88 16.15
C PHE A 95 -17.29 1.56 16.15
N GLY A 96 -16.95 0.62 15.25
CA GLY A 96 -17.58 -0.70 15.20
C GLY A 96 -17.35 -1.51 16.48
N ALA A 97 -16.11 -1.57 16.97
CA ALA A 97 -15.78 -2.26 18.20
C ALA A 97 -16.40 -1.62 19.46
N LEU A 98 -16.51 -0.29 19.51
CA LEU A 98 -17.27 0.40 20.57
C LEU A 98 -18.75 0.05 20.49
N LEU A 99 -19.38 0.13 19.32
CA LEU A 99 -20.81 -0.18 19.17
C LEU A 99 -21.13 -1.65 19.51
N MET A 100 -20.26 -2.57 19.12
CA MET A 100 -20.37 -4.00 19.39
C MET A 100 -20.20 -4.36 20.87
N SER A 101 -19.41 -3.59 21.64
CA SER A 101 -19.19 -3.81 23.07
C SER A 101 -20.16 -3.03 23.97
N PHE A 102 -20.53 -1.81 23.58
CA PHE A 102 -21.43 -0.96 24.36
C PHE A 102 -22.88 -1.46 24.31
N THR A 103 -23.33 -2.02 23.19
CA THR A 103 -24.71 -2.48 23.01
C THR A 103 -25.06 -3.62 23.98
N PRO A 104 -24.32 -4.75 24.04
CA PRO A 104 -24.61 -5.82 25.01
C PRO A 104 -24.45 -5.37 26.47
N ALA A 105 -23.45 -4.54 26.77
CA ALA A 105 -23.24 -4.01 28.11
C ALA A 105 -24.41 -3.14 28.59
N LEU A 106 -24.97 -2.29 27.71
CA LEU A 106 -26.15 -1.48 27.99
C LEU A 106 -27.40 -2.35 28.18
N PHE A 107 -27.63 -3.35 27.33
CA PHE A 107 -28.75 -4.29 27.49
C PHE A 107 -28.66 -5.07 28.81
N MET A 108 -27.48 -5.60 29.16
CA MET A 108 -27.25 -6.30 30.42
C MET A 108 -27.47 -5.39 31.63
N PHE A 109 -26.98 -4.14 31.57
CA PHE A 109 -27.22 -3.14 32.62
C PHE A 109 -28.72 -2.87 32.79
N LEU A 110 -29.44 -2.57 31.71
CA LEU A 110 -30.88 -2.26 31.74
C LEU A 110 -31.71 -3.45 32.22
N PHE A 111 -31.42 -4.66 31.74
CA PHE A 111 -32.11 -5.88 32.15
C PHE A 111 -31.89 -6.18 33.64
N THR A 112 -30.63 -6.14 34.09
CA THR A 112 -30.29 -6.39 35.50
C THR A 112 -30.88 -5.33 36.41
N TYR A 113 -30.78 -4.05 36.04
CA TYR A 113 -31.42 -2.94 36.76
C TYR A 113 -32.94 -3.16 36.89
N LEU A 114 -33.64 -3.47 35.79
CA LEU A 114 -35.08 -3.68 35.79
C LEU A 114 -35.48 -4.90 36.64
N LEU A 115 -34.74 -6.01 36.52
CA LEU A 115 -34.97 -7.23 37.28
C LEU A 115 -34.74 -7.01 38.78
N THR A 116 -33.60 -6.44 39.18
CA THR A 116 -33.28 -6.13 40.58
C THR A 116 -34.29 -5.15 41.17
N ASN A 117 -34.62 -4.07 40.44
CA ASN A 117 -35.59 -3.08 40.90
C ASN A 117 -36.96 -3.73 41.14
N ARG A 118 -37.49 -4.46 40.16
CA ARG A 118 -38.80 -5.14 40.26
C ARG A 118 -38.82 -6.25 41.30
N SER A 119 -37.70 -6.95 41.50
CA SER A 119 -37.59 -8.03 42.49
C SER A 119 -37.62 -7.47 43.91
N ILE A 120 -36.84 -6.42 44.19
CA ILE A 120 -36.85 -5.74 45.49
C ILE A 120 -38.24 -5.16 45.79
N ASP A 121 -38.86 -4.46 44.83
CA ASP A 121 -40.22 -3.91 45.03
C ASP A 121 -41.28 -5.00 45.29
N ARG A 122 -41.09 -6.23 44.75
CA ARG A 122 -41.99 -7.36 44.99
C ARG A 122 -41.81 -7.96 46.39
N TRP A 123 -40.57 -8.10 46.87
CA TRP A 123 -40.26 -8.62 48.20
C TRP A 123 -40.73 -7.67 49.32
N PHE A 124 -40.67 -6.35 49.10
CA PHE A 124 -41.14 -5.33 50.05
C PHE A 124 -42.53 -4.77 49.69
N SER A 125 -43.38 -5.56 49.03
CA SER A 125 -44.63 -5.06 48.43
C SER A 125 -45.76 -4.76 49.42
N ARG A 126 -46.69 -3.91 48.97
CA ARG A 126 -47.84 -3.37 49.72
C ARG A 126 -48.77 -4.39 50.43
N PRO A 127 -48.96 -5.66 50.01
CA PRO A 127 -49.86 -6.56 50.73
C PRO A 127 -49.48 -6.73 52.21
N VAL A 128 -48.18 -6.86 52.51
CA VAL A 128 -47.67 -6.98 53.88
C VAL A 128 -47.87 -5.70 54.68
N GLN A 129 -47.71 -4.54 54.02
CA GLN A 129 -47.91 -3.23 54.64
C GLN A 129 -49.40 -3.01 54.97
N ASN A 130 -50.29 -3.18 53.99
CA ASN A 130 -51.73 -2.93 54.14
C ASN A 130 -52.39 -3.87 55.17
N LEU A 131 -52.06 -5.17 55.17
CA LEU A 131 -52.55 -6.14 56.17
C LEU A 131 -52.17 -5.75 57.60
N ARG A 132 -51.10 -4.98 57.76
CA ARG A 132 -50.43 -4.74 59.03
C ARG A 132 -50.68 -3.36 59.61
N GLU A 133 -50.75 -2.34 58.76
CA GLU A 133 -51.41 -1.06 59.08
C GLU A 133 -52.86 -1.31 59.49
N GLY A 134 -53.58 -2.19 58.78
CA GLY A 134 -54.91 -2.63 59.18
C GLY A 134 -54.95 -3.35 60.54
N SER A 135 -53.91 -4.10 60.92
CA SER A 135 -53.83 -4.77 62.23
C SER A 135 -53.66 -3.79 63.39
N GLU A 136 -52.81 -2.77 63.23
CA GLU A 136 -52.65 -1.68 64.21
C GLU A 136 -53.90 -0.80 64.31
N GLN A 137 -54.53 -0.49 63.17
CA GLN A 137 -55.79 0.24 63.12
C GLN A 137 -56.91 -0.53 63.83
N VAL A 138 -57.06 -1.84 63.60
CA VAL A 138 -58.04 -2.68 64.31
C VAL A 138 -57.77 -2.72 65.81
N ALA A 139 -56.51 -2.86 66.25
CA ALA A 139 -56.19 -2.83 67.67
C ALA A 139 -56.49 -1.47 68.34
N THR A 140 -56.21 -0.36 67.63
CA THR A 140 -56.53 1.00 68.08
C THR A 140 -58.04 1.24 68.14
N LEU A 141 -58.78 0.89 67.08
CA LEU A 141 -60.24 1.01 67.02
C LEU A 141 -60.93 0.17 68.09
N LEU A 142 -60.44 -1.05 68.39
CA LEU A 142 -60.96 -1.87 69.49
C LEU A 142 -60.73 -1.22 70.85
N LEU A 143 -59.56 -0.60 71.07
CA LEU A 143 -59.27 0.12 72.31
C LEU A 143 -60.13 1.39 72.45
N GLU A 144 -60.30 2.16 71.38
CA GLU A 144 -61.17 3.35 71.36
C GLU A 144 -62.64 2.98 71.58
N TYR A 145 -63.12 1.92 70.92
CA TYR A 145 -64.46 1.38 71.13
C TYR A 145 -64.68 0.95 72.59
N ALA A 146 -63.73 0.21 73.18
CA ALA A 146 -63.82 -0.21 74.57
C ALA A 146 -63.77 0.98 75.56
N LYS A 147 -62.95 2.01 75.27
CA LYS A 147 -62.92 3.26 76.06
C LYS A 147 -64.23 4.02 75.97
N ALA A 148 -64.80 4.15 74.78
CA ALA A 148 -66.09 4.80 74.56
C ALA A 148 -67.21 4.05 75.28
N ASN A 149 -67.20 2.72 75.24
CA ASN A 149 -68.16 1.89 75.96
C ASN A 149 -68.01 2.03 77.49
N ALA A 150 -66.78 1.99 78.02
CA ALA A 150 -66.52 2.20 79.44
C ALA A 150 -66.96 3.58 79.92
N GLN A 151 -66.77 4.62 79.10
CA GLN A 151 -67.24 5.98 79.36
C GLN A 151 -68.78 6.06 79.37
N ALA A 152 -69.45 5.41 78.41
CA ALA A 152 -70.90 5.38 78.32
C ALA A 152 -71.56 4.62 79.48
N GLU A 153 -70.97 3.49 79.91
CA GLU A 153 -71.42 2.75 81.10
C GLU A 153 -71.18 3.54 82.39
N ALA A 154 -70.03 4.20 82.54
CA ALA A 154 -69.78 5.09 83.68
C ALA A 154 -70.82 6.21 83.75
N GLN A 155 -71.14 6.84 82.61
CA GLN A 155 -72.16 7.90 82.53
C GLN A 155 -73.58 7.37 82.78
N THR A 156 -73.89 6.13 82.36
CA THR A 156 -75.19 5.50 82.59
C THR A 156 -75.39 5.18 84.07
N LEU A 157 -74.37 4.64 84.73
CA LEU A 157 -74.36 4.44 86.18
C LEU A 157 -74.43 5.77 86.94
N ALA A 158 -73.69 6.79 86.50
CA ALA A 158 -73.63 8.10 87.16
C ALA A 158 -74.98 8.84 87.12
N ASN A 159 -75.75 8.62 86.06
CA ASN A 159 -77.10 9.16 85.90
C ASN A 159 -78.20 8.28 86.52
N ASN A 160 -77.84 7.15 87.16
CA ASN A 160 -78.84 6.31 87.83
C ASN A 160 -79.36 7.01 89.10
N ALA A 161 -80.66 7.27 89.14
CA ALA A 161 -81.32 8.00 90.23
C ALA A 161 -81.12 7.39 91.63
N ARG A 162 -80.89 6.07 91.75
CA ARG A 162 -80.56 5.43 93.03
C ARG A 162 -79.13 5.75 93.46
N ILE A 163 -78.18 5.75 92.53
CA ILE A 163 -76.77 6.05 92.81
C ILE A 163 -76.61 7.55 93.13
N GLN A 164 -77.27 8.44 92.39
CA GLN A 164 -77.27 9.89 92.72
C GLN A 164 -77.76 10.15 94.15
N ARG A 165 -78.90 9.57 94.54
CA ARG A 165 -79.41 9.68 95.93
C ARG A 165 -78.43 9.14 96.97
N SER A 166 -77.75 8.02 96.70
CA SER A 166 -76.71 7.52 97.61
C SER A 166 -75.59 8.54 97.86
N PHE A 167 -75.15 9.26 96.81
CA PHE A 167 -74.13 10.29 96.96
C PHE A 167 -74.62 11.59 97.62
N GLU A 168 -75.92 11.91 97.49
CA GLU A 168 -76.54 13.05 98.18
C GLU A 168 -76.75 12.79 99.67
N PHE A 169 -77.33 11.65 100.05
CA PHE A 169 -77.70 11.33 101.43
C PHE A 169 -76.62 10.57 102.22
N GLY A 170 -75.60 10.02 101.55
CA GLY A 170 -74.49 9.30 102.19
C GLY A 170 -74.79 7.84 102.57
N ASP A 171 -75.95 7.30 102.18
CA ASP A 171 -76.27 5.87 102.30
C ASP A 171 -75.93 5.14 100.99
N PHE A 172 -74.89 4.31 101.01
CA PHE A 172 -74.38 3.58 99.85
C PHE A 172 -74.98 2.17 99.69
N ALA A 173 -75.96 1.77 100.50
CA ALA A 173 -76.68 0.50 100.31
C ALA A 173 -77.41 0.47 98.96
N LEU A 174 -78.06 1.58 98.58
CA LEU A 174 -78.73 1.72 97.28
C LEU A 174 -77.75 1.75 96.10
N ALA A 175 -76.55 2.35 96.27
CA ALA A 175 -75.49 2.31 95.27
C ALA A 175 -74.98 0.87 95.05
N ASN A 176 -74.69 0.13 96.12
CA ASN A 176 -74.27 -1.28 96.05
C ASN A 176 -75.34 -2.16 95.37
N ALA A 177 -76.63 -1.97 95.71
CA ALA A 177 -77.72 -2.70 95.05
C ALA A 177 -77.79 -2.37 93.54
N SER A 178 -77.63 -1.09 93.18
CA SER A 178 -77.71 -0.64 91.79
C SER A 178 -76.53 -1.11 90.95
N LEU A 179 -75.29 -1.04 91.47
CA LEU A 179 -74.13 -1.61 90.78
C LEU A 179 -74.32 -3.11 90.52
N ASN A 180 -74.86 -3.86 91.50
CA ASN A 180 -75.16 -5.29 91.34
C ASN A 180 -76.21 -5.61 90.27
N GLU A 181 -77.19 -4.73 90.05
CA GLU A 181 -78.17 -4.86 88.96
C GLU A 181 -77.52 -4.70 87.58
N TYR A 182 -76.50 -3.83 87.47
CA TYR A 182 -75.74 -3.60 86.23
C TYR A 182 -74.61 -4.61 85.97
N ARG A 183 -74.44 -5.64 86.82
CA ARG A 183 -73.40 -6.69 86.63
C ARG A 183 -73.33 -7.27 85.21
N PRO A 184 -74.45 -7.54 84.50
CA PRO A 184 -74.40 -8.09 83.14
C PRO A 184 -73.89 -7.09 82.09
N ALA A 185 -74.18 -5.80 82.26
CA ALA A 185 -73.80 -4.74 81.31
C ALA A 185 -72.29 -4.52 81.26
N LEU A 186 -71.58 -4.74 82.37
CA LEU A 186 -70.13 -4.59 82.46
C LEU A 186 -69.33 -5.66 81.69
N GLN A 187 -69.97 -6.69 81.13
CA GLN A 187 -69.34 -7.72 80.27
C GLN A 187 -68.09 -8.40 80.89
N GLY A 188 -68.12 -8.66 82.20
CA GLY A 188 -66.98 -9.22 82.95
C GLY A 188 -66.00 -8.16 83.48
N GLY A 189 -66.31 -6.88 83.29
CA GLY A 189 -65.63 -5.74 83.90
C GLY A 189 -66.05 -5.47 85.33
N PHE A 190 -65.45 -4.41 85.87
CA PHE A 190 -65.66 -3.94 87.23
C PHE A 190 -66.01 -2.46 87.26
N ALA A 191 -66.65 -2.03 88.34
CA ALA A 191 -66.94 -0.62 88.57
C ALA A 191 -66.73 -0.25 90.04
N PHE A 192 -66.28 0.97 90.26
CA PHE A 192 -66.13 1.59 91.58
C PHE A 192 -66.93 2.88 91.63
N ALA A 193 -67.68 3.06 92.70
CA ALA A 193 -68.25 4.35 93.09
C ALA A 193 -67.37 4.93 94.19
N LEU A 194 -66.81 6.11 93.94
CA LEU A 194 -65.82 6.78 94.78
C LEU A 194 -66.40 8.07 95.35
N ARG A 195 -66.10 8.39 96.62
CA ARG A 195 -66.36 9.69 97.22
C ARG A 195 -65.04 10.33 97.62
N GLY A 196 -64.62 11.37 96.91
CA GLY A 196 -63.22 11.81 96.94
C GLY A 196 -62.30 10.66 96.50
N HIS A 197 -61.36 10.26 97.36
CA HIS A 197 -60.38 9.19 97.07
C HIS A 197 -60.73 7.82 97.69
N ALA A 198 -61.91 7.67 98.29
CA ALA A 198 -62.34 6.43 98.94
C ALA A 198 -63.44 5.71 98.14
N SER A 199 -63.29 4.40 97.93
CA SER A 199 -64.36 3.55 97.42
C SER A 199 -65.49 3.42 98.44
N VAL A 200 -66.71 3.74 98.02
CA VAL A 200 -67.93 3.62 98.83
C VAL A 200 -68.84 2.47 98.38
N ALA A 201 -68.70 2.02 97.14
CA ALA A 201 -69.34 0.82 96.60
C ALA A 201 -68.51 0.28 95.43
N SER A 202 -68.48 -1.03 95.24
CA SER A 202 -67.73 -1.67 94.14
C SER A 202 -68.42 -2.93 93.63
N ILE A 203 -68.12 -3.30 92.39
CA ILE A 203 -68.60 -4.54 91.78
C ILE A 203 -67.52 -5.21 90.94
N ASN A 204 -67.38 -6.53 91.11
CA ASN A 204 -66.41 -7.39 90.42
C ASN A 204 -64.95 -6.89 90.52
N ALA A 205 -64.64 -6.07 91.54
CA ALA A 205 -63.31 -5.51 91.76
C ALA A 205 -62.25 -6.64 91.81
N PRO A 206 -61.20 -6.61 90.98
CA PRO A 206 -60.21 -7.69 90.93
C PRO A 206 -59.17 -7.62 92.06
N ALA A 207 -59.21 -6.57 92.88
CA ALA A 207 -58.49 -6.41 94.14
C ALA A 207 -59.17 -5.32 95.00
N GLU A 208 -58.78 -5.24 96.27
CA GLU A 208 -59.26 -4.21 97.20
C GLU A 208 -58.85 -2.80 96.78
N TRP A 209 -59.68 -1.79 97.13
CA TRP A 209 -59.48 -0.40 96.72
C TRP A 209 -58.09 0.15 97.09
N GLU A 210 -57.56 -0.24 98.25
CA GLU A 210 -56.23 0.18 98.73
C GLU A 210 -55.08 -0.27 97.82
N GLN A 211 -55.25 -1.38 97.10
CA GLN A 211 -54.21 -1.94 96.20
C GLN A 211 -54.37 -1.45 94.76
N ILE A 212 -55.61 -1.22 94.32
CA ILE A 212 -55.95 -0.94 92.92
C ILE A 212 -56.21 0.54 92.63
N GLY A 213 -56.65 1.31 93.64
CA GLY A 213 -57.24 2.64 93.45
C GLY A 213 -56.29 3.69 92.91
N GLY A 214 -55.06 3.77 93.43
CA GLY A 214 -54.01 4.66 92.91
C GLY A 214 -53.70 4.38 91.43
N PRO A 215 -53.23 3.16 91.09
CA PRO A 215 -52.97 2.76 89.70
C PRO A 215 -54.15 2.93 88.74
N LEU A 216 -55.40 2.77 89.22
CA LEU A 216 -56.61 2.98 88.42
C LEU A 216 -56.89 4.47 88.15
N ILE A 217 -56.70 5.34 89.16
CA ILE A 217 -56.84 6.79 89.01
C ILE A 217 -55.75 7.35 88.08
N ASP A 218 -54.51 6.88 88.21
CA ASP A 218 -53.41 7.24 87.30
C ASP A 218 -53.75 6.85 85.84
N ALA A 219 -54.39 5.69 85.63
CA ALA A 219 -54.80 5.23 84.32
C ALA A 219 -55.92 6.09 83.68
N LEU A 220 -56.80 6.70 84.48
CA LEU A 220 -57.84 7.62 84.01
C LEU A 220 -57.26 8.91 83.44
N GLY A 221 -56.30 9.52 84.15
CA GLY A 221 -55.62 10.75 83.72
C GLY A 221 -54.59 10.56 82.60
N ALA A 222 -54.14 9.33 82.36
CA ALA A 222 -53.16 8.99 81.32
C ALA A 222 -53.82 8.59 79.98
N ASN A 223 -53.88 7.29 79.69
CA ASN A 223 -54.34 6.76 78.39
C ASN A 223 -55.61 5.90 78.52
N ARG A 224 -56.39 6.07 79.60
CA ARG A 224 -57.67 5.37 79.85
C ARG A 224 -57.61 3.85 79.58
N ARG A 225 -56.47 3.26 79.95
CA ARG A 225 -56.14 1.84 79.82
C ARG A 225 -55.41 1.43 81.08
N PHE A 226 -55.91 0.38 81.71
CA PHE A 226 -55.45 -0.12 82.99
C PHE A 226 -55.20 -1.62 82.88
N SER A 227 -54.04 -2.11 83.31
CA SER A 227 -53.71 -3.54 83.26
C SER A 227 -53.53 -4.09 84.67
N TRP A 228 -54.21 -5.20 84.98
CA TRP A 228 -54.17 -5.86 86.28
C TRP A 228 -54.10 -7.38 86.11
N GLY A 229 -53.06 -7.99 86.66
CA GLY A 229 -52.72 -9.39 86.35
C GLY A 229 -52.49 -9.58 84.84
N ASN A 230 -53.19 -10.54 84.24
CA ASN A 230 -53.11 -10.86 82.81
C ASN A 230 -54.22 -10.20 81.96
N LEU A 231 -55.05 -9.34 82.55
CA LEU A 231 -56.14 -8.66 81.86
C LEU A 231 -55.87 -7.16 81.77
N ALA A 232 -56.15 -6.61 80.59
CA ALA A 232 -56.18 -5.18 80.35
C ALA A 232 -57.62 -4.72 80.26
N TYR A 233 -57.89 -3.50 80.71
CA TYR A 233 -59.20 -2.89 80.77
C TYR A 233 -59.13 -1.52 80.11
N ALA A 234 -60.17 -1.18 79.35
CA ALA A 234 -60.44 0.20 78.97
C ALA A 234 -61.26 0.85 80.08
N VAL A 235 -60.88 2.07 80.50
CA VAL A 235 -61.46 2.73 81.67
C VAL A 235 -62.18 4.01 81.26
N GLY A 236 -63.38 4.21 81.80
CA GLY A 236 -64.16 5.43 81.69
C GLY A 236 -64.58 5.94 83.07
N GLU A 237 -64.91 7.23 83.14
CA GLU A 237 -65.26 7.91 84.38
C GLU A 237 -66.43 8.88 84.18
N SER A 238 -67.26 9.06 85.20
CA SER A 238 -68.31 10.09 85.18
C SER A 238 -68.62 10.58 86.59
N ASP A 239 -68.71 11.90 86.75
CA ASP A 239 -69.06 12.55 88.01
C ASP A 239 -70.48 12.20 88.47
N VAL A 240 -70.69 12.13 89.79
CA VAL A 240 -71.98 11.90 90.44
C VAL A 240 -72.21 12.95 91.52
N GLY A 241 -73.25 13.77 91.33
CA GLY A 241 -73.58 14.86 92.23
C GLY A 241 -72.43 15.88 92.31
N ARG A 242 -72.02 16.25 93.54
CA ARG A 242 -70.96 17.25 93.78
C ARG A 242 -69.64 16.70 94.33
N SER A 243 -69.57 15.40 94.63
CA SER A 243 -68.40 14.80 95.30
C SER A 243 -68.21 13.30 95.05
N GLY A 244 -68.99 12.73 94.14
CA GLY A 244 -68.89 11.34 93.72
C GLY A 244 -68.27 11.20 92.34
N LEU A 245 -67.57 10.10 92.10
CA LEU A 245 -67.05 9.70 90.80
C LEU A 245 -67.38 8.22 90.59
N ILE A 246 -67.92 7.84 89.44
CA ILE A 246 -68.00 6.44 89.05
C ILE A 246 -66.91 6.15 88.04
N VAL A 247 -66.15 5.09 88.31
CA VAL A 247 -65.13 4.55 87.42
C VAL A 247 -65.60 3.19 86.94
N VAL A 248 -65.65 2.98 85.62
CA VAL A 248 -65.98 1.71 84.98
C VAL A 248 -64.79 1.22 84.18
N ALA A 249 -64.44 -0.07 84.33
CA ALA A 249 -63.37 -0.72 83.63
C ALA A 249 -63.89 -1.96 82.88
N ILE A 250 -63.91 -1.89 81.55
CA ILE A 250 -64.38 -2.96 80.67
C ILE A 250 -63.18 -3.78 80.16
N PRO A 251 -63.19 -5.12 80.24
CA PRO A 251 -62.06 -5.95 79.87
C PRO A 251 -61.85 -5.92 78.36
N LEU A 252 -60.59 -5.79 77.97
CA LEU A 252 -60.12 -6.02 76.61
C LEU A 252 -59.95 -7.54 76.39
N PRO A 253 -59.92 -8.02 75.13
CA PRO A 253 -59.71 -9.43 74.83
C PRO A 253 -58.46 -10.01 75.52
N ALA A 254 -58.53 -11.28 75.93
CA ALA A 254 -57.39 -11.94 76.56
C ALA A 254 -56.14 -11.87 75.66
N ASN A 255 -54.98 -11.59 76.26
CA ASN A 255 -53.71 -11.33 75.57
C ASN A 255 -53.68 -10.07 74.67
N PHE A 256 -54.59 -9.10 74.84
CA PHE A 256 -54.53 -7.82 74.10
C PHE A 256 -53.16 -7.14 74.22
N ASP A 257 -52.63 -7.02 75.45
CA ASP A 257 -51.33 -6.39 75.71
C ASP A 257 -50.18 -7.10 74.99
N ALA A 258 -50.13 -8.44 75.06
CA ALA A 258 -49.14 -9.26 74.37
C ALA A 258 -49.29 -9.19 72.84
N THR A 259 -50.52 -9.06 72.33
CA THR A 259 -50.80 -8.92 70.90
C THR A 259 -50.35 -7.55 70.40
N MET A 260 -50.63 -6.48 71.15
CA MET A 260 -50.21 -5.12 70.82
C MET A 260 -48.68 -5.00 70.84
N LEU A 261 -47.99 -5.63 71.80
CA LEU A 261 -46.53 -5.71 71.84
C LEU A 261 -45.97 -6.43 70.60
N ARG A 262 -46.55 -7.58 70.21
CA ARG A 262 -46.16 -8.30 68.98
C ARG A 262 -46.37 -7.47 67.71
N ILE A 263 -47.47 -6.73 67.61
CA ILE A 263 -47.73 -5.82 66.48
C ILE A 263 -46.64 -4.74 66.41
N ALA A 264 -46.35 -4.07 67.53
CA ALA A 264 -45.36 -3.00 67.61
C ALA A 264 -43.91 -3.48 67.38
N GLU A 265 -43.52 -4.61 67.96
CA GLU A 265 -42.20 -5.24 67.72
C GLU A 265 -42.05 -5.60 66.24
N SER A 266 -43.05 -6.28 65.68
CA SER A 266 -43.05 -6.63 64.26
C SER A 266 -42.96 -5.37 63.38
N GLN A 267 -43.64 -4.27 63.75
CA GLN A 267 -43.60 -2.98 63.04
C GLN A 267 -42.18 -2.41 62.97
N ARG A 268 -41.45 -2.38 64.08
CA ARG A 268 -40.02 -1.98 64.10
C ARG A 268 -39.19 -2.88 63.19
N ASN A 269 -39.30 -4.20 63.35
CA ASN A 269 -38.55 -5.17 62.53
C ASN A 269 -38.83 -4.98 61.01
N TYR A 270 -40.06 -4.65 60.62
CA TYR A 270 -40.40 -4.34 59.22
C TYR A 270 -39.80 -3.01 58.75
N GLN A 271 -39.83 -1.95 59.57
CA GLN A 271 -39.22 -0.66 59.23
C GLN A 271 -37.69 -0.79 59.07
N GLU A 272 -37.04 -1.58 59.93
CA GLU A 272 -35.61 -1.92 59.81
C GLU A 272 -35.33 -2.70 58.51
N LEU A 273 -36.10 -3.74 58.21
CA LEU A 273 -35.95 -4.49 56.97
C LEU A 273 -36.23 -3.64 55.71
N ALA A 274 -37.23 -2.78 55.73
CA ALA A 274 -37.59 -1.91 54.60
C ALA A 274 -36.56 -0.78 54.38
N THR A 275 -35.94 -0.25 55.44
CA THR A 275 -34.83 0.69 55.34
C THR A 275 -33.55 0.00 54.87
N ALA A 276 -33.25 -1.20 55.37
CA ALA A 276 -32.17 -2.04 54.87
C ALA A 276 -32.35 -2.40 53.38
N GLY A 277 -33.57 -2.70 52.92
CA GLY A 277 -33.88 -2.96 51.51
C GLY A 277 -33.49 -1.81 50.57
N LYS A 278 -33.62 -0.55 51.02
CA LYS A 278 -33.13 0.62 50.26
C LYS A 278 -31.61 0.66 50.17
N ALA A 279 -30.90 0.32 51.25
CA ALA A 279 -29.43 0.22 51.25
C ALA A 279 -28.93 -0.93 50.36
N VAL A 280 -29.59 -2.09 50.42
CA VAL A 280 -29.31 -3.25 49.55
C VAL A 280 -29.53 -2.90 48.07
N ARG A 281 -30.63 -2.23 47.71
CA ARG A 281 -30.85 -1.74 46.33
C ARG A 281 -29.69 -0.85 45.86
N ARG A 282 -29.22 0.09 46.70
CA ARG A 282 -28.07 0.97 46.37
C ARG A 282 -26.80 0.17 46.14
N ALA A 283 -26.48 -0.77 47.04
CA ALA A 283 -25.28 -1.59 46.93
C ALA A 283 -25.26 -2.41 45.62
N TYR A 284 -26.40 -3.04 45.26
CA TYR A 284 -26.51 -3.75 43.98
C TYR A 284 -26.39 -2.83 42.75
N ILE A 285 -27.00 -1.63 42.77
CA ILE A 285 -26.87 -0.67 41.66
C ILE A 285 -25.43 -0.16 41.52
N LEU A 286 -24.75 0.14 42.63
CA LEU A 286 -23.34 0.57 42.62
C LEU A 286 -22.41 -0.56 42.15
N LEU A 287 -22.64 -1.80 42.58
CA LEU A 287 -21.91 -2.97 42.12
C LEU A 287 -22.13 -3.22 40.61
N LEU A 288 -23.37 -3.11 40.14
CA LEU A 288 -23.71 -3.22 38.72
C LEU A 288 -23.02 -2.12 37.91
N LEU A 289 -23.07 -0.85 38.36
CA LEU A 289 -22.35 0.26 37.72
C LEU A 289 -20.83 0.02 37.70
N LEU A 290 -20.24 -0.49 38.79
CA LEU A 290 -18.81 -0.80 38.84
C LEU A 290 -18.44 -1.86 37.81
N ILE A 291 -19.18 -2.97 37.75
CA ILE A 291 -18.94 -4.07 36.81
C ILE A 291 -19.15 -3.59 35.37
N THR A 292 -20.24 -2.90 35.07
CA THR A 292 -20.50 -2.33 33.73
C THR A 292 -19.40 -1.34 33.33
N ALA A 293 -18.97 -0.44 34.22
CA ALA A 293 -17.91 0.51 33.92
C ALA A 293 -16.56 -0.18 33.68
N LEU A 294 -16.22 -1.22 34.45
CA LEU A 294 -14.99 -2.00 34.28
C LEU A 294 -15.01 -2.80 32.96
N VAL A 295 -16.14 -3.43 32.62
CA VAL A 295 -16.33 -4.12 31.32
C VAL A 295 -16.21 -3.15 30.14
N LEU A 296 -16.86 -1.98 30.22
CA LEU A 296 -16.77 -0.94 29.19
C LEU A 296 -15.35 -0.37 29.08
N PHE A 297 -14.62 -0.22 30.19
CA PHE A 297 -13.23 0.21 30.20
C PHE A 297 -12.31 -0.82 29.56
N ALA A 298 -12.44 -2.10 29.93
CA ALA A 298 -11.67 -3.20 29.33
C ALA A 298 -11.95 -3.33 27.83
N ALA A 299 -13.23 -3.26 27.41
CA ALA A 299 -13.61 -3.31 26.01
C ALA A 299 -13.12 -2.10 25.20
N THR A 300 -13.18 -0.89 25.77
CA THR A 300 -12.63 0.33 25.16
C THR A 300 -11.11 0.23 25.01
N TRP A 301 -10.42 -0.24 26.04
CA TRP A 301 -8.96 -0.44 26.03
C TRP A 301 -8.55 -1.47 24.97
N LEU A 302 -9.23 -2.62 24.93
CA LEU A 302 -8.99 -3.70 23.95
C LEU A 302 -9.28 -3.25 22.52
N SER A 303 -10.39 -2.53 22.29
CA SER A 303 -10.74 -1.92 21.00
C SER A 303 -9.62 -0.99 20.49
N LEU A 304 -9.12 -0.11 21.36
CA LEU A 304 -8.04 0.83 21.02
C LEU A 304 -6.69 0.14 20.83
N PHE A 305 -6.46 -0.98 21.53
CA PHE A 305 -5.27 -1.83 21.37
C PHE A 305 -5.28 -2.53 20.00
N ILE A 306 -6.34 -3.30 19.69
CA ILE A 306 -6.51 -4.01 18.41
C ILE A 306 -6.50 -3.01 17.24
N SER A 307 -7.18 -1.86 17.38
CA SER A 307 -7.13 -0.81 16.36
C SER A 307 -5.71 -0.34 16.06
N LYS A 308 -4.85 -0.16 17.06
CA LYS A 308 -3.44 0.21 16.85
C LYS A 308 -2.63 -0.94 16.23
N LEU A 309 -2.90 -2.18 16.64
CA LEU A 309 -2.21 -3.38 16.15
C LEU A 309 -2.42 -3.55 14.64
N VAL A 310 -3.65 -3.42 14.15
CA VAL A 310 -3.98 -3.57 12.72
C VAL A 310 -3.69 -2.30 11.91
N THR A 311 -4.03 -1.11 12.42
CA THR A 311 -3.94 0.13 11.62
C THR A 311 -2.48 0.54 11.35
N ARG A 312 -1.52 0.22 12.23
CA ARG A 312 -0.11 0.62 12.05
C ARG A 312 0.57 -0.08 10.85
N PRO A 313 0.60 -1.42 10.74
CA PRO A 313 1.13 -2.10 9.56
C PRO A 313 0.42 -1.69 8.27
N VAL A 314 -0.91 -1.59 8.29
CA VAL A 314 -1.72 -1.20 7.12
C VAL A 314 -1.42 0.24 6.66
N ALA A 315 -1.22 1.18 7.59
CA ALA A 315 -0.82 2.53 7.24
C ALA A 315 0.60 2.58 6.66
N ALA A 316 1.55 1.83 7.23
CA ALA A 316 2.93 1.75 6.72
C ALA A 316 3.00 1.06 5.34
N LEU A 317 2.16 0.06 5.07
CA LEU A 317 2.00 -0.54 3.75
C LEU A 317 1.42 0.45 2.73
N ALA A 318 0.43 1.25 3.11
CA ALA A 318 -0.14 2.27 2.24
C ALA A 318 0.87 3.37 1.89
N GLU A 319 1.64 3.83 2.90
CA GLU A 319 2.76 4.77 2.73
C GLU A 319 3.86 4.18 1.83
N ALA A 320 4.29 2.95 2.08
CA ALA A 320 5.28 2.26 1.25
C ALA A 320 4.82 2.05 -0.20
N THR A 321 3.54 1.74 -0.41
CA THR A 321 2.96 1.63 -1.75
C THR A 321 2.98 2.97 -2.48
N GLN A 322 2.77 4.07 -1.76
CA GLN A 322 2.84 5.42 -2.31
C GLN A 322 4.28 5.84 -2.64
N GLU A 323 5.27 5.49 -1.81
CA GLU A 323 6.69 5.68 -2.11
C GLU A 323 7.16 4.84 -3.31
N LEU A 324 6.75 3.56 -3.36
CA LEU A 324 7.03 2.66 -4.48
C LEU A 324 6.44 3.22 -5.80
N SER A 325 5.23 3.81 -5.75
CA SER A 325 4.59 4.43 -6.93
C SER A 325 5.30 5.71 -7.41
N GLN A 326 6.07 6.38 -6.56
CA GLN A 326 6.90 7.53 -6.92
C GLN A 326 8.27 7.13 -7.50
N GLY A 327 8.58 5.82 -7.53
CA GLY A 327 9.86 5.30 -8.04
C GLY A 327 10.92 5.05 -6.97
N HIS A 328 10.59 5.18 -5.67
CA HIS A 328 11.51 4.88 -4.58
C HIS A 328 11.52 3.36 -4.26
N PHE A 329 12.02 2.57 -5.22
CA PHE A 329 12.02 1.11 -5.14
C PHE A 329 12.81 0.52 -3.97
N SER A 330 13.72 1.28 -3.36
CA SER A 330 14.51 0.85 -2.18
C SER A 330 13.75 0.98 -0.85
N TYR A 331 12.55 1.59 -0.82
CA TYR A 331 11.75 1.69 0.40
C TYR A 331 11.28 0.31 0.88
N ARG A 332 11.29 0.07 2.20
CA ARG A 332 10.87 -1.20 2.82
C ARG A 332 10.01 -0.93 4.06
N VAL A 333 8.98 -1.75 4.26
CA VAL A 333 8.14 -1.70 5.46
C VAL A 333 8.88 -2.40 6.61
N ALA A 334 9.34 -1.61 7.58
CA ALA A 334 10.05 -2.09 8.78
C ALA A 334 9.12 -2.33 10.00
N VAL A 335 7.80 -2.22 9.82
CA VAL A 335 6.84 -2.44 10.92
C VAL A 335 6.66 -3.93 11.17
N ALA A 336 7.05 -4.39 12.36
CA ALA A 336 6.75 -5.74 12.81
C ALA A 336 5.23 -5.95 12.89
N ALA A 337 4.73 -6.89 12.11
CA ALA A 337 3.37 -7.40 12.14
C ALA A 337 3.42 -8.92 12.34
N ALA A 338 2.51 -9.44 13.16
CA ALA A 338 2.33 -10.88 13.33
C ALA A 338 1.36 -11.42 12.28
N ASP A 339 1.34 -12.75 12.15
CA ASP A 339 0.35 -13.51 11.41
C ASP A 339 0.18 -13.04 9.94
N GLU A 340 -1.04 -12.96 9.41
CA GLU A 340 -1.30 -12.68 8.00
C GLU A 340 -0.85 -11.27 7.57
N LEU A 341 -0.80 -10.31 8.50
CA LEU A 341 -0.23 -8.98 8.23
C LEU A 341 1.30 -9.03 8.13
N GLY A 342 1.96 -9.93 8.86
CA GLY A 342 3.39 -10.21 8.70
C GLY A 342 3.71 -10.80 7.34
N GLU A 343 2.91 -11.76 6.88
CA GLU A 343 3.02 -12.36 5.54
C GLU A 343 2.79 -11.33 4.43
N LEU A 344 1.81 -10.43 4.60
CA LEU A 344 1.55 -9.34 3.66
C LEU A 344 2.72 -8.34 3.58
N VAL A 345 3.32 -7.99 4.72
CA VAL A 345 4.53 -7.14 4.78
C VAL A 345 5.73 -7.82 4.10
N ALA A 346 5.93 -9.11 4.34
CA ALA A 346 6.99 -9.88 3.69
C ALA A 346 6.78 -9.98 2.17
N SER A 347 5.55 -10.18 1.72
CA SER A 347 5.18 -10.25 0.29
C SER A 347 5.36 -8.90 -0.41
N PHE A 348 4.96 -7.81 0.24
CA PHE A 348 5.21 -6.45 -0.28
C PHE A 348 6.71 -6.15 -0.41
N ASN A 349 7.50 -6.45 0.64
CA ASN A 349 8.94 -6.20 0.62
C ASN A 349 9.68 -7.05 -0.44
N ARG A 350 9.16 -8.25 -0.76
CA ARG A 350 9.66 -9.08 -1.88
C ARG A 350 9.34 -8.44 -3.24
N MET A 351 8.09 -8.06 -3.48
CA MET A 351 7.68 -7.36 -4.70
C MET A 351 8.48 -6.07 -4.95
N ALA A 352 8.77 -5.30 -3.89
CA ALA A 352 9.61 -4.10 -3.99
C ALA A 352 11.06 -4.43 -4.41
N ALA A 353 11.64 -5.53 -3.91
CA ALA A 353 12.96 -6.00 -4.32
C ALA A 353 12.96 -6.52 -5.76
N ASP A 354 11.95 -7.29 -6.17
CA ASP A 354 11.82 -7.80 -7.54
C ASP A 354 11.70 -6.65 -8.57
N LEU A 355 11.00 -5.57 -8.21
CA LEU A 355 10.89 -4.35 -9.01
C LEU A 355 12.20 -3.58 -9.09
N GLU A 356 12.95 -3.49 -7.99
CA GLU A 356 14.28 -2.85 -7.94
C GLU A 356 15.30 -3.61 -8.81
N GLU A 357 15.31 -4.95 -8.76
CA GLU A 357 16.13 -5.79 -9.64
C GLU A 357 15.71 -5.62 -11.11
N SER A 358 14.41 -5.65 -11.41
CA SER A 358 13.90 -5.45 -12.77
C SER A 358 14.31 -4.08 -13.34
N ARG A 359 14.21 -3.02 -12.53
CA ARG A 359 14.61 -1.65 -12.89
C ARG A 359 16.10 -1.58 -13.24
N THR A 360 16.97 -2.08 -12.37
CA THR A 360 18.41 -2.07 -12.59
C THR A 360 18.84 -2.91 -13.79
N LYS A 361 18.16 -4.05 -14.04
CA LYS A 361 18.38 -4.88 -15.24
C LYS A 361 17.95 -4.17 -16.54
N ILE A 362 16.86 -3.42 -16.52
CA ILE A 362 16.43 -2.57 -17.65
C ILE A 362 17.47 -1.46 -17.90
N GLU A 363 17.93 -0.76 -16.87
CA GLU A 363 18.95 0.29 -17.00
C GLU A 363 20.29 -0.26 -17.54
N GLN A 364 20.74 -1.43 -17.05
CA GLN A 364 21.92 -2.12 -17.57
C GLN A 364 21.77 -2.53 -19.05
N SER A 365 20.63 -3.10 -19.44
CA SER A 365 20.38 -3.50 -20.84
C SER A 365 20.24 -2.30 -21.77
N SER A 366 19.65 -1.19 -21.31
CA SER A 366 19.61 0.08 -22.06
C SER A 366 21.03 0.62 -22.34
N LEU A 367 21.91 0.60 -21.33
CA LEU A 367 23.31 1.02 -21.49
C LEU A 367 24.12 0.06 -22.40
N GLN A 368 23.79 -1.24 -22.40
CA GLN A 368 24.38 -2.20 -23.34
C GLN A 368 23.92 -1.95 -24.79
N LEU A 369 22.62 -1.68 -24.99
CA LEU A 369 22.03 -1.32 -26.29
C LEU A 369 22.64 -0.02 -26.85
N GLU A 370 22.81 1.00 -26.02
CA GLU A 370 23.45 2.27 -26.42
C GLU A 370 24.90 2.03 -26.90
N LYS A 371 25.70 1.27 -26.13
CA LYS A 371 27.06 0.87 -26.52
C LYS A 371 27.10 0.03 -27.80
N ALA A 372 26.14 -0.89 -27.97
CA ALA A 372 26.03 -1.70 -29.19
C ALA A 372 25.72 -0.84 -30.42
N ASN A 373 24.77 0.09 -30.31
CA ASN A 373 24.42 1.03 -31.38
C ASN A 373 25.61 1.96 -31.73
N ALA A 374 26.32 2.50 -30.73
CA ALA A 374 27.50 3.31 -30.96
C ALA A 374 28.61 2.53 -31.71
N ASN A 375 28.82 1.26 -31.35
CA ASN A 375 29.78 0.37 -32.04
C ASN A 375 29.36 0.06 -33.49
N ILE A 376 28.07 -0.14 -33.75
CA ILE A 376 27.53 -0.34 -35.11
C ILE A 376 27.76 0.92 -35.95
N GLU A 377 27.45 2.09 -35.41
CA GLU A 377 27.60 3.37 -36.11
C GLU A 377 29.07 3.75 -36.35
N GLN A 378 29.99 3.34 -35.47
CA GLN A 378 31.43 3.45 -35.70
C GLN A 378 31.89 2.54 -36.85
N ARG A 379 31.45 1.27 -36.87
CA ARG A 379 31.80 0.32 -37.96
C ARG A 379 31.23 0.76 -39.31
N ARG A 380 30.00 1.30 -39.31
CA ARG A 380 29.35 1.85 -40.49
C ARG A 380 30.19 2.99 -41.09
N ARG A 381 30.46 4.03 -40.29
CA ARG A 381 31.29 5.18 -40.74
C ARG A 381 32.68 4.76 -41.17
N GLN A 382 33.31 3.79 -40.49
CA GLN A 382 34.60 3.24 -40.92
C GLN A 382 34.52 2.61 -42.32
N THR A 383 33.45 1.88 -42.62
CA THR A 383 33.24 1.25 -43.94
C THR A 383 32.96 2.29 -45.03
N GLU A 384 32.16 3.33 -44.73
CA GLU A 384 31.89 4.45 -45.63
C GLU A 384 33.20 5.21 -45.97
N ILE A 385 33.99 5.58 -44.95
CA ILE A 385 35.30 6.24 -45.13
C ILE A 385 36.27 5.39 -45.98
N ILE A 386 36.30 4.07 -45.78
CA ILE A 386 37.12 3.15 -46.58
C ILE A 386 36.67 3.17 -48.04
N LEU A 387 35.36 3.04 -48.30
CA LEU A 387 34.83 3.01 -49.67
C LEU A 387 35.05 4.35 -50.40
N GLU A 388 34.89 5.48 -49.72
CA GLU A 388 35.09 6.82 -50.28
C GLU A 388 36.54 7.09 -50.73
N ASN A 389 37.52 6.57 -49.99
CA ASN A 389 38.94 6.89 -50.18
C ASN A 389 39.75 5.84 -50.97
N ILE A 390 39.20 4.64 -51.22
CA ILE A 390 39.86 3.64 -52.08
C ILE A 390 40.00 4.20 -53.52
N PRO A 391 41.21 4.11 -54.15
CA PRO A 391 41.44 4.62 -55.51
C PRO A 391 40.81 3.75 -56.61
N THR A 392 40.46 2.51 -56.29
CA THR A 392 39.75 1.56 -57.17
C THR A 392 38.27 1.92 -57.26
N GLY A 393 37.68 1.85 -58.45
CA GLY A 393 36.24 2.06 -58.60
C GLY A 393 35.44 0.90 -58.02
N VAL A 394 34.47 1.16 -57.16
CA VAL A 394 33.60 0.14 -56.56
C VAL A 394 32.14 0.48 -56.85
N LEU A 395 31.42 -0.47 -57.44
CA LEU A 395 30.02 -0.38 -57.82
C LEU A 395 29.24 -1.56 -57.24
N SER A 396 28.29 -1.30 -56.36
CA SER A 396 27.37 -2.30 -55.82
C SER A 396 26.07 -2.27 -56.59
N LEU A 397 25.58 -3.43 -57.02
CA LEU A 397 24.30 -3.64 -57.67
C LEU A 397 23.35 -4.41 -56.75
N ASP A 398 22.05 -4.18 -56.90
CA ASP A 398 20.99 -4.97 -56.27
C ASP A 398 20.74 -6.31 -57.00
N GLY A 399 19.76 -7.09 -56.50
CA GLY A 399 19.35 -8.36 -57.10
C GLY A 399 18.72 -8.24 -58.51
N ALA A 400 18.29 -7.03 -58.91
CA ALA A 400 17.75 -6.73 -60.24
C ALA A 400 18.82 -6.19 -61.21
N GLY A 401 20.06 -5.96 -60.74
CA GLY A 401 21.15 -5.42 -61.54
C GLY A 401 21.16 -3.90 -61.67
N LYS A 402 20.43 -3.18 -60.82
CA LYS A 402 20.49 -1.72 -60.69
C LYS A 402 21.54 -1.30 -59.67
N VAL A 403 22.16 -0.15 -59.87
CA VAL A 403 23.16 0.39 -58.94
C VAL A 403 22.52 0.75 -57.60
N ARG A 404 23.11 0.24 -56.52
CA ARG A 404 22.77 0.55 -55.13
C ARG A 404 23.80 1.48 -54.47
N HIS A 405 25.05 1.44 -54.89
CA HIS A 405 26.11 2.32 -54.38
C HIS A 405 27.26 2.40 -55.39
N ALA A 406 27.88 3.56 -55.52
CA ALA A 406 29.06 3.79 -56.35
C ALA A 406 30.03 4.69 -55.59
N ASN A 407 31.31 4.32 -55.49
CA ASN A 407 32.28 5.15 -54.78
C ASN A 407 32.81 6.33 -55.64
N PRO A 408 33.41 7.37 -55.05
CA PRO A 408 33.93 8.52 -55.79
C PRO A 408 35.02 8.15 -56.82
N ALA A 409 35.78 7.08 -56.59
CA ALA A 409 36.77 6.59 -57.54
C ALA A 409 36.12 6.01 -58.82
N PHE A 410 34.99 5.31 -58.71
CA PHE A 410 34.22 4.86 -59.86
C PHE A 410 33.73 6.04 -60.70
N ALA A 411 33.23 7.09 -60.06
CA ALA A 411 32.84 8.33 -60.74
C ALA A 411 34.05 8.99 -61.44
N ARG A 412 35.21 9.07 -60.79
CA ARG A 412 36.45 9.60 -61.40
C ARG A 412 36.92 8.78 -62.61
N LEU A 413 36.87 7.45 -62.51
CA LEU A 413 37.24 6.52 -63.58
C LEU A 413 36.32 6.70 -64.82
N LEU A 414 35.04 7.01 -64.61
CA LEU A 414 34.07 7.28 -65.67
C LEU A 414 34.04 8.72 -66.19
N LYS A 415 34.57 9.71 -65.44
CA LYS A 415 34.55 11.15 -65.81
C LYS A 415 35.41 11.53 -67.03
N PHE A 416 35.97 10.55 -67.73
CA PHE A 416 36.54 10.70 -69.08
C PHE A 416 35.51 10.49 -70.21
N ARG A 417 34.21 10.30 -69.94
CA ARG A 417 33.19 10.02 -70.95
C ARG A 417 32.71 11.27 -71.73
N ASP A 418 32.44 11.02 -73.01
CA ASP A 418 32.00 11.92 -74.09
C ASP A 418 30.66 12.65 -73.83
N GLU A 419 30.46 13.83 -74.43
CA GLU A 419 29.32 14.76 -74.19
C GLU A 419 27.94 14.21 -74.65
N SER A 420 27.92 13.06 -75.32
CA SER A 420 26.76 12.51 -76.04
C SER A 420 25.70 11.79 -75.17
N THR A 421 25.89 11.65 -73.85
CA THR A 421 24.87 11.05 -72.95
C THR A 421 24.28 12.01 -71.93
N ALA A 422 23.35 12.84 -72.39
CA ALA A 422 22.47 13.62 -71.52
C ALA A 422 21.46 12.72 -70.77
N ASN A 423 21.61 12.63 -69.44
CA ASN A 423 20.55 12.60 -68.40
C ASN A 423 20.93 11.87 -67.08
N ILE A 424 22.14 11.32 -66.92
CA ILE A 424 22.59 10.81 -65.61
C ILE A 424 23.47 11.88 -64.95
N PRO A 425 23.12 12.40 -63.76
CA PRO A 425 23.99 13.29 -63.00
C PRO A 425 25.33 12.62 -62.70
N THR A 426 26.43 13.31 -63.00
CA THR A 426 27.82 12.80 -62.95
C THR A 426 28.31 12.39 -61.55
N ASP A 427 27.50 12.61 -60.52
CA ASP A 427 27.79 12.37 -59.11
C ASP A 427 26.75 11.45 -58.42
N ASN A 428 25.70 10.98 -59.10
CA ASN A 428 24.78 9.97 -58.55
C ASN A 428 24.36 8.93 -59.59
N PHE A 429 24.80 7.69 -59.37
CA PHE A 429 24.50 6.53 -60.21
C PHE A 429 23.37 5.64 -59.66
N GLU A 430 22.81 5.94 -58.48
CA GLU A 430 21.79 5.09 -57.84
C GLU A 430 20.57 4.85 -58.74
N GLY A 431 20.10 3.60 -58.78
CA GLY A 431 18.97 3.17 -59.60
C GLY A 431 19.23 3.00 -61.10
N ALA A 432 20.37 3.48 -61.62
CA ALA A 432 20.78 3.28 -63.01
C ALA A 432 21.10 1.81 -63.31
N SER A 433 20.97 1.39 -64.56
CA SER A 433 21.40 0.07 -65.01
C SER A 433 22.79 0.12 -65.66
N LEU A 434 23.49 -1.02 -65.71
CA LEU A 434 24.77 -1.12 -66.41
C LEU A 434 24.71 -0.64 -67.87
N ARG A 435 23.57 -0.86 -68.56
CA ARG A 435 23.35 -0.45 -69.94
C ARG A 435 23.43 1.06 -70.14
N ASP A 436 22.96 1.82 -69.16
CA ASP A 436 22.93 3.28 -69.22
C ASP A 436 24.37 3.83 -69.00
N ILE A 437 25.14 3.15 -68.15
CA ILE A 437 26.50 3.55 -67.75
C ILE A 437 27.57 3.13 -68.79
N PHE A 438 27.44 1.96 -69.42
CA PHE A 438 28.48 1.38 -70.29
C PHE A 438 28.03 1.06 -71.74
N GLY A 439 26.76 1.31 -72.08
CA GLY A 439 26.22 0.95 -73.40
C GLY A 439 25.99 -0.56 -73.56
N ALA A 440 25.39 -0.97 -74.69
CA ALA A 440 24.89 -2.33 -74.87
C ALA A 440 25.97 -3.41 -74.92
N GLU A 441 27.11 -3.15 -75.58
CA GLU A 441 28.17 -4.12 -75.83
C GLU A 441 28.93 -4.51 -74.55
N ILE A 442 29.50 -3.53 -73.85
CA ILE A 442 30.24 -3.73 -72.60
C ILE A 442 29.30 -4.30 -71.53
N SER A 443 28.05 -3.85 -71.47
CA SER A 443 27.06 -4.39 -70.51
C SER A 443 26.73 -5.85 -70.76
N ALA A 444 26.67 -6.31 -72.01
CA ALA A 444 26.44 -7.72 -72.32
C ALA A 444 27.61 -8.61 -71.79
N GLN A 445 28.84 -8.12 -71.94
CA GLN A 445 30.04 -8.77 -71.41
C GLN A 445 30.04 -8.76 -69.85
N MET A 446 29.69 -7.64 -69.21
CA MET A 446 29.54 -7.55 -67.74
C MET A 446 28.46 -8.51 -67.22
N ILE A 447 27.30 -8.60 -67.87
CA ILE A 447 26.23 -9.54 -67.53
C ILE A 447 26.72 -11.00 -67.65
N HIS A 448 27.56 -11.31 -68.64
CA HIS A 448 28.20 -12.62 -68.74
C HIS A 448 29.11 -12.89 -67.54
N LEU A 449 29.92 -11.92 -67.11
CA LEU A 449 30.77 -12.04 -65.92
C LEU A 449 29.96 -12.18 -64.62
N MET A 450 28.84 -11.46 -64.47
CA MET A 450 27.91 -11.64 -63.34
C MET A 450 27.41 -13.09 -63.25
N ARG A 451 26.94 -13.68 -64.36
CA ARG A 451 26.51 -15.09 -64.45
C ARG A 451 27.66 -16.10 -64.25
N LYS A 452 28.90 -15.68 -64.44
CA LYS A 452 30.11 -16.47 -64.19
C LYS A 452 30.51 -16.39 -62.70
N ALA A 453 30.45 -15.20 -62.10
CA ALA A 453 30.62 -14.98 -60.65
C ALA A 453 29.56 -15.72 -59.81
N ASP A 454 28.31 -15.82 -60.27
CA ASP A 454 27.27 -16.61 -59.59
C ASP A 454 27.61 -18.09 -59.37
N ARG A 455 28.49 -18.65 -60.22
CA ARG A 455 28.93 -20.04 -60.18
C ARG A 455 30.28 -20.21 -59.46
N MET A 456 31.16 -19.21 -59.52
CA MET A 456 32.53 -19.29 -58.98
C MET A 456 32.78 -18.36 -57.78
N GLY A 457 31.76 -17.66 -57.28
CA GLY A 457 31.87 -16.62 -56.26
C GLY A 457 32.37 -15.29 -56.83
N THR A 458 33.58 -15.30 -57.39
CA THR A 458 34.24 -14.13 -57.99
C THR A 458 34.80 -14.45 -59.37
N THR A 459 34.88 -13.45 -60.25
CA THR A 459 35.56 -13.58 -61.55
C THR A 459 36.06 -12.23 -62.05
N THR A 460 37.20 -12.21 -62.74
CA THR A 460 37.82 -11.00 -63.29
C THR A 460 37.95 -11.13 -64.81
N SER A 461 37.81 -10.02 -65.52
CA SER A 461 38.16 -9.91 -66.94
C SER A 461 38.72 -8.52 -67.24
N GLN A 462 39.53 -8.42 -68.28
CA GLN A 462 40.08 -7.17 -68.77
C GLN A 462 39.14 -6.57 -69.82
N PHE A 463 39.00 -5.25 -69.79
CA PHE A 463 38.17 -4.46 -70.70
C PHE A 463 38.96 -3.28 -71.26
N GLU A 464 38.81 -3.03 -72.55
CA GLU A 464 39.21 -1.78 -73.19
C GLU A 464 37.99 -0.85 -73.25
N LEU A 465 37.91 0.10 -72.32
CA LEU A 465 36.87 1.11 -72.29
C LEU A 465 37.31 2.31 -73.13
N LYS A 466 36.56 2.64 -74.18
CA LYS A 466 36.77 3.86 -74.97
C LYS A 466 36.21 5.05 -74.19
N SER A 467 37.08 5.99 -73.85
CA SER A 467 36.75 7.26 -73.20
C SER A 467 37.21 8.43 -74.07
N GLY A 468 36.64 9.62 -73.89
CA GLY A 468 36.95 10.81 -74.69
C GLY A 468 38.41 11.26 -74.62
N GLY A 469 39.16 10.83 -73.58
CA GLY A 469 40.61 11.03 -73.45
C GLY A 469 41.49 9.88 -73.96
N GLY A 470 40.93 8.77 -74.46
CA GLY A 470 41.68 7.61 -74.97
C GLY A 470 41.14 6.24 -74.56
N ILE A 471 41.93 5.19 -74.83
CA ILE A 471 41.62 3.81 -74.40
C ILE A 471 42.06 3.62 -72.95
N LEU A 472 41.08 3.35 -72.08
CA LEU A 472 41.26 3.02 -70.67
C LEU A 472 41.22 1.49 -70.50
N ASN A 473 42.28 0.92 -69.94
CA ASN A 473 42.41 -0.51 -69.72
C ASN A 473 42.01 -0.83 -68.28
N VAL A 474 40.85 -1.48 -68.10
CA VAL A 474 40.26 -1.71 -66.78
C VAL A 474 40.08 -3.20 -66.52
N ALA A 475 40.62 -3.68 -65.40
CA ALA A 475 40.30 -5.00 -64.88
C ALA A 475 39.02 -4.90 -64.06
N ILE A 476 37.99 -5.63 -64.48
CA ILE A 476 36.68 -5.62 -63.83
C ILE A 476 36.49 -6.96 -63.12
N THR A 477 36.49 -6.91 -61.79
CA THR A 477 36.24 -8.06 -60.92
C THR A 477 34.80 -8.01 -60.43
N VAL A 478 34.03 -9.07 -60.68
CA VAL A 478 32.64 -9.21 -60.26
C VAL A 478 32.53 -10.26 -59.16
N ALA A 479 31.92 -9.91 -58.03
CA ALA A 479 31.61 -10.78 -56.90
C ALA A 479 30.10 -10.88 -56.70
N SER A 480 29.57 -12.10 -56.50
CA SER A 480 28.13 -12.32 -56.23
C SER A 480 27.84 -12.24 -54.73
N MET A 481 26.92 -11.36 -54.30
CA MET A 481 26.52 -11.22 -52.89
C MET A 481 25.30 -12.09 -52.58
N ARG A 482 25.41 -13.00 -51.62
CA ARG A 482 24.35 -13.95 -51.24
C ARG A 482 24.31 -14.15 -49.73
N ILE A 483 23.11 -14.19 -49.15
CA ILE A 483 22.84 -14.60 -47.76
C ILE A 483 21.76 -15.69 -47.81
N GLU A 484 21.97 -16.79 -47.08
CA GLU A 484 20.99 -17.88 -46.90
C GLU A 484 20.25 -18.30 -48.20
N ARG A 485 21.04 -18.51 -49.27
CA ARG A 485 20.62 -18.82 -50.66
C ARG A 485 19.96 -17.69 -51.46
N GLN A 486 19.48 -16.61 -50.84
CA GLN A 486 18.96 -15.44 -51.55
C GLN A 486 20.10 -14.59 -52.14
N ARG A 487 19.97 -14.16 -53.41
CA ARG A 487 20.90 -13.21 -54.03
C ARG A 487 20.55 -11.80 -53.58
N LEU A 488 21.51 -11.10 -52.99
CA LEU A 488 21.39 -9.69 -52.61
C LEU A 488 21.79 -8.75 -53.77
N GLY A 489 22.70 -9.21 -54.63
CA GLY A 489 23.17 -8.46 -55.79
C GLY A 489 24.61 -8.80 -56.15
N TYR A 490 25.37 -7.82 -56.64
CA TYR A 490 26.75 -8.00 -57.07
C TYR A 490 27.62 -6.82 -56.63
N VAL A 491 28.92 -7.05 -56.39
CA VAL A 491 29.92 -5.98 -56.29
C VAL A 491 30.84 -6.07 -57.49
N LEU A 492 31.01 -4.97 -58.21
CA LEU A 492 31.93 -4.82 -59.31
C LEU A 492 33.05 -3.88 -58.88
N VAL A 493 34.29 -4.33 -59.05
CA VAL A 493 35.51 -3.59 -58.72
C VAL A 493 36.27 -3.31 -60.01
N PHE A 494 36.60 -2.05 -60.25
CA PHE A 494 37.17 -1.48 -61.47
C PHE A 494 38.57 -0.94 -61.18
N GLU A 495 39.58 -1.65 -61.66
CA GLU A 495 40.99 -1.30 -61.46
C GLU A 495 41.60 -0.84 -62.79
N ASP A 496 42.00 0.44 -62.85
CA ASP A 496 42.73 0.97 -64.01
C ASP A 496 44.18 0.50 -63.98
N PHE A 497 44.59 -0.22 -65.02
CA PHE A 497 45.96 -0.71 -65.19
C PHE A 497 46.65 -0.08 -66.41
N THR A 498 46.12 1.03 -66.94
CA THR A 498 46.61 1.70 -68.15
C THR A 498 48.07 2.16 -68.01
N GLU A 499 48.45 2.77 -66.89
CA GLU A 499 49.84 3.16 -66.64
C GLU A 499 50.76 1.96 -66.47
N LEU A 500 50.31 0.92 -65.75
CA LEU A 500 51.07 -0.32 -65.57
C LEU A 500 51.36 -1.01 -66.91
N LEU A 501 50.35 -1.09 -67.79
CA LEU A 501 50.49 -1.67 -69.13
C LEU A 501 51.44 -0.83 -70.02
N ARG A 502 51.38 0.51 -69.93
CA ARG A 502 52.32 1.40 -70.63
C ARG A 502 53.74 1.21 -70.12
N ALA A 503 53.94 1.15 -68.79
CA ALA A 503 55.24 0.93 -68.17
C ALA A 503 55.82 -0.45 -68.53
N GLN A 504 55.01 -1.51 -68.53
CA GLN A 504 55.42 -2.85 -68.94
C GLN A 504 55.87 -2.89 -70.41
N LYS A 505 55.09 -2.28 -71.33
CA LYS A 505 55.47 -2.16 -72.74
C LYS A 505 56.77 -1.37 -72.92
N GLN A 506 56.95 -0.27 -72.19
CA GLN A 506 58.18 0.55 -72.24
C GLN A 506 59.41 -0.19 -71.66
N ALA A 507 59.23 -0.97 -70.59
CA ALA A 507 60.30 -1.77 -69.99
C ALA A 507 60.76 -2.88 -70.94
N ALA A 508 59.81 -3.62 -71.55
CA ALA A 508 60.11 -4.62 -72.57
C ALA A 508 60.85 -4.00 -73.77
N TRP A 509 60.39 -2.84 -74.27
CA TRP A 509 61.04 -2.13 -75.37
C TRP A 509 62.47 -1.68 -75.03
N ARG A 510 62.70 -1.16 -73.81
CA ARG A 510 64.05 -0.78 -73.34
C ARG A 510 65.01 -1.96 -73.29
N GLU A 511 64.54 -3.13 -72.85
CA GLU A 511 65.38 -4.32 -72.75
C GLU A 511 65.75 -4.88 -74.13
N VAL A 512 64.78 -4.93 -75.06
CA VAL A 512 65.04 -5.30 -76.46
C VAL A 512 66.04 -4.33 -77.09
N ALA A 513 65.83 -3.01 -76.96
CA ALA A 513 66.74 -2.01 -77.51
C ALA A 513 68.17 -2.10 -76.92
N ARG A 514 68.30 -2.40 -75.62
CA ARG A 514 69.59 -2.62 -74.95
C ARG A 514 70.32 -3.84 -75.52
N ARG A 515 69.63 -4.97 -75.70
CA ARG A 515 70.21 -6.19 -76.27
C ARG A 515 70.76 -5.93 -77.68
N VAL A 516 69.95 -5.30 -78.53
CA VAL A 516 70.35 -4.93 -79.91
C VAL A 516 71.59 -4.02 -79.93
N ALA A 517 71.67 -3.03 -79.03
CA ALA A 517 72.85 -2.17 -78.92
C ALA A 517 74.13 -2.94 -78.53
N HIS A 518 74.02 -3.95 -77.66
CA HIS A 518 75.14 -4.84 -77.34
C HIS A 518 75.54 -5.74 -78.52
N GLU A 519 74.56 -6.34 -79.20
CA GLU A 519 74.83 -7.27 -80.30
C GLU A 519 75.32 -6.57 -81.59
N ILE A 520 75.04 -5.27 -81.77
CA ILE A 520 75.70 -4.44 -82.81
C ILE A 520 77.15 -4.09 -82.42
N LYS A 521 77.45 -3.87 -81.14
CA LYS A 521 78.80 -3.52 -80.67
C LYS A 521 79.80 -4.67 -80.80
N ASN A 522 79.32 -5.91 -80.64
CA ASN A 522 80.13 -7.12 -80.72
C ASN A 522 80.86 -7.29 -82.07
N PRO A 523 80.21 -7.25 -83.25
CA PRO A 523 80.85 -7.31 -84.57
C PRO A 523 81.61 -6.01 -84.95
N LEU A 524 81.18 -4.85 -84.47
CA LEU A 524 81.91 -3.58 -84.72
C LEU A 524 83.33 -3.58 -84.15
N THR A 525 83.59 -4.30 -83.07
CA THR A 525 84.90 -4.30 -82.42
C THR A 525 85.96 -5.07 -83.24
N PRO A 526 85.71 -6.31 -83.73
CA PRO A 526 86.53 -6.95 -84.75
C PRO A 526 86.67 -6.14 -86.03
N ILE A 527 85.61 -5.48 -86.53
CA ILE A 527 85.71 -4.62 -87.73
C ILE A 527 86.77 -3.54 -87.53
N ALA A 528 86.68 -2.79 -86.42
CA ALA A 528 87.62 -1.72 -86.11
C ALA A 528 89.06 -2.22 -85.90
N LEU A 529 89.23 -3.34 -85.18
CA LEU A 529 90.56 -3.93 -84.93
C LEU A 529 91.20 -4.51 -86.20
N SER A 530 90.43 -5.20 -87.04
CA SER A 530 90.88 -5.71 -88.33
C SER A 530 91.25 -4.57 -89.28
N ALA A 531 90.45 -3.49 -89.33
CA ALA A 531 90.76 -2.30 -90.12
C ALA A 531 92.04 -1.60 -89.64
N ASP A 532 92.23 -1.42 -88.32
CA ASP A 532 93.45 -0.83 -87.78
C ASP A 532 94.67 -1.74 -87.99
N ARG A 533 94.49 -3.07 -87.97
CA ARG A 533 95.56 -4.04 -88.24
C ARG A 533 96.02 -4.00 -89.70
N ILE A 534 95.09 -3.92 -90.65
CA ILE A 534 95.38 -3.68 -92.07
C ILE A 534 96.10 -2.33 -92.24
N ARG A 535 95.58 -1.25 -91.64
CA ARG A 535 96.19 0.09 -91.70
C ARG A 535 97.64 0.10 -91.21
N ARG A 536 97.92 -0.50 -90.04
CA ARG A 536 99.28 -0.62 -89.49
C ARG A 536 100.23 -1.45 -90.35
N HIS A 537 99.74 -2.38 -91.17
CA HIS A 537 100.59 -3.11 -92.11
C HIS A 537 100.90 -2.27 -93.35
N LEU A 538 99.94 -1.47 -93.84
CA LEU A 538 100.15 -0.52 -94.94
C LEU A 538 101.12 0.62 -94.55
N GLU A 539 100.98 1.17 -93.33
CA GLU A 539 101.82 2.26 -92.81
C GLU A 539 103.29 1.87 -92.59
N ARG A 540 103.64 0.58 -92.61
CA ARG A 540 105.02 0.10 -92.37
C ARG A 540 105.97 0.26 -93.55
N GLY A 541 105.48 0.54 -94.76
CA GLY A 541 106.30 0.91 -95.92
C GLY A 541 107.28 -0.15 -96.46
N ALA A 542 107.32 -1.35 -95.91
CA ALA A 542 108.10 -2.48 -96.43
C ALA A 542 107.29 -3.26 -97.49
N PRO A 543 107.94 -3.87 -98.51
CA PRO A 543 107.24 -4.80 -99.39
C PRO A 543 106.66 -5.96 -98.56
N PRO A 544 105.36 -6.30 -98.73
CA PRO A 544 104.69 -7.22 -97.84
C PRO A 544 105.24 -8.64 -98.02
N ASP A 545 105.59 -9.28 -96.90
CA ASP A 545 105.86 -10.71 -96.86
C ASP A 545 104.55 -11.52 -97.01
N GLU A 546 104.67 -12.76 -97.48
CA GLU A 546 103.54 -13.66 -97.75
C GLU A 546 102.61 -13.82 -96.52
N ASN A 547 103.19 -13.77 -95.32
CA ASN A 547 102.47 -13.85 -94.05
C ASN A 547 101.66 -12.57 -93.74
N SER A 548 102.16 -11.38 -94.08
CA SER A 548 101.39 -10.14 -93.97
C SER A 548 100.18 -10.11 -94.91
N ILE A 549 100.30 -10.67 -96.12
CA ILE A 549 99.20 -10.77 -97.07
C ILE A 549 98.11 -11.70 -96.53
N ALA A 550 98.48 -12.86 -95.99
CA ALA A 550 97.54 -13.79 -95.35
C ALA A 550 96.80 -13.14 -94.15
N VAL A 551 97.50 -12.37 -93.32
CA VAL A 551 96.89 -11.63 -92.20
C VAL A 551 95.93 -10.54 -92.68
N MET A 552 96.24 -9.83 -93.78
CA MET A 552 95.32 -8.85 -94.36
C MET A 552 94.04 -9.52 -94.89
N HIS A 553 94.15 -10.63 -95.63
CA HIS A 553 92.98 -11.37 -96.10
C HIS A 553 92.08 -11.82 -94.95
N GLY A 554 92.65 -12.46 -93.91
CA GLY A 554 91.88 -12.85 -92.72
C GLY A 554 91.22 -11.67 -92.00
N CYS A 555 91.82 -10.47 -92.03
CA CYS A 555 91.20 -9.25 -91.50
C CYS A 555 90.03 -8.77 -92.38
N VAL A 556 90.15 -8.83 -93.70
CA VAL A 556 89.06 -8.49 -94.65
C VAL A 556 87.90 -9.46 -94.51
N ASP A 557 88.15 -10.77 -94.43
CA ASP A 557 87.11 -11.79 -94.23
C ASP A 557 86.40 -11.61 -92.87
N THR A 558 87.15 -11.24 -91.82
CA THR A 558 86.58 -10.91 -90.50
C THR A 558 85.66 -9.68 -90.59
N ILE A 559 86.04 -8.65 -91.37
CA ILE A 559 85.20 -7.46 -91.59
C ILE A 559 83.94 -7.84 -92.38
N ALA A 560 84.06 -8.60 -93.46
CA ALA A 560 82.93 -9.00 -94.31
C ALA A 560 81.89 -9.81 -93.52
N ASN A 561 82.33 -10.84 -92.79
CA ASN A 561 81.45 -11.67 -91.95
C ASN A 561 80.78 -10.86 -90.83
N ALA A 562 81.52 -9.95 -90.20
CA ALA A 562 80.97 -9.07 -89.15
C ALA A 562 79.95 -8.06 -89.69
N VAL A 563 80.16 -7.51 -90.89
CA VAL A 563 79.19 -6.62 -91.57
C VAL A 563 77.91 -7.38 -91.92
N GLU A 564 78.02 -8.61 -92.44
CA GLU A 564 76.84 -9.43 -92.75
C GLU A 564 76.07 -9.82 -91.48
N THR A 565 76.77 -10.09 -90.37
CA THR A 565 76.15 -10.32 -89.06
C THR A 565 75.36 -9.09 -88.57
N VAL A 566 75.91 -7.88 -88.74
CA VAL A 566 75.18 -6.62 -88.44
C VAL A 566 73.96 -6.46 -89.35
N ARG A 567 74.09 -6.79 -90.65
CA ARG A 567 72.99 -6.67 -91.62
C ARG A 567 71.81 -7.57 -91.23
N GLN A 568 72.07 -8.84 -90.90
CA GLN A 568 71.04 -9.77 -90.45
C GLN A 568 70.36 -9.31 -89.15
N LEU A 569 71.13 -8.86 -88.15
CA LEU A 569 70.58 -8.31 -86.89
C LEU A 569 69.66 -7.10 -87.12
N VAL A 570 69.99 -6.23 -88.08
CA VAL A 570 69.17 -5.05 -88.41
C VAL A 570 67.88 -5.45 -89.12
N ASP A 571 67.91 -6.45 -90.01
CA ASP A 571 66.70 -6.96 -90.69
C ASP A 571 65.76 -7.70 -89.72
N GLU A 572 66.30 -8.51 -88.79
CA GLU A 572 65.53 -9.15 -87.71
C GLU A 572 64.92 -8.10 -86.75
N PHE A 573 65.63 -7.01 -86.47
CA PHE A 573 65.08 -5.91 -85.66
C PHE A 573 64.00 -5.09 -86.39
N SER A 574 64.19 -4.85 -87.69
CA SER A 574 63.23 -4.12 -88.55
C SER A 574 61.90 -4.84 -88.68
N THR A 575 61.92 -6.17 -88.79
CA THR A 575 60.73 -7.03 -88.80
C THR A 575 60.02 -7.05 -87.44
N LEU A 576 60.76 -7.01 -86.32
CA LEU A 576 60.16 -6.87 -84.98
C LEU A 576 59.54 -5.48 -84.74
N ALA A 577 60.09 -4.43 -85.36
CA ALA A 577 59.63 -3.05 -85.23
C ALA A 577 58.41 -2.70 -86.11
N ARG A 578 58.13 -3.50 -87.15
CA ARG A 578 56.97 -3.32 -88.04
C ARG A 578 55.98 -4.46 -87.93
N PHE A 579 55.00 -4.32 -87.04
CA PHE A 579 53.70 -4.97 -87.26
C PHE A 579 53.05 -4.39 -88.52
N PRO A 580 52.81 -5.17 -89.59
CA PRO A 580 52.03 -4.69 -90.72
C PRO A 580 50.59 -4.46 -90.24
N THR A 581 50.00 -3.32 -90.58
CA THR A 581 48.58 -3.08 -90.35
C THR A 581 47.76 -4.13 -91.10
N ALA A 582 47.02 -4.96 -90.38
CA ALA A 582 46.25 -6.06 -90.96
C ALA A 582 45.27 -5.55 -92.03
N GLN A 583 45.40 -6.05 -93.26
CA GLN A 583 44.45 -5.83 -94.34
C GLN A 583 43.64 -7.12 -94.54
N PRO A 584 42.50 -7.30 -93.84
CA PRO A 584 41.66 -8.48 -94.01
C PRO A 584 41.10 -8.51 -95.44
N ARG A 585 41.28 -9.65 -96.11
CA ARG A 585 40.72 -9.96 -97.43
C ARG A 585 40.10 -11.36 -97.36
N PRO A 586 38.98 -11.66 -98.04
CA PRO A 586 38.47 -13.02 -98.14
C PRO A 586 39.50 -13.90 -98.86
N SER A 587 39.94 -14.98 -98.21
CA SER A 587 40.93 -15.94 -98.73
C SER A 587 40.52 -17.37 -98.35
N ASP A 588 40.80 -18.34 -99.21
CA ASP A 588 40.61 -19.76 -98.90
C ASP A 588 41.77 -20.25 -98.01
N ILE A 589 41.40 -20.85 -96.87
CA ILE A 589 42.33 -21.37 -95.87
C ILE A 589 43.15 -22.53 -96.44
N ASN A 590 42.57 -23.38 -97.31
CA ASN A 590 43.27 -24.54 -97.84
C ASN A 590 44.47 -24.14 -98.70
N THR A 591 44.28 -23.17 -99.61
CA THR A 591 45.38 -22.63 -100.43
C THR A 591 46.48 -21.95 -99.63
N ILE A 592 46.16 -21.32 -98.49
CA ILE A 592 47.18 -20.75 -97.59
C ILE A 592 48.01 -21.85 -96.94
N ILE A 593 47.37 -22.94 -96.49
CA ILE A 593 48.05 -24.08 -95.86
C ILE A 593 48.96 -24.79 -96.87
N GLU A 594 48.49 -25.06 -98.09
CA GLU A 594 49.32 -25.69 -99.13
C GLU A 594 50.52 -24.81 -99.53
N SER A 595 50.31 -23.50 -99.68
CA SER A 595 51.39 -22.54 -99.97
C SER A 595 52.42 -22.48 -98.84
N ALA A 596 52.00 -22.55 -97.59
CA ALA A 596 52.90 -22.60 -96.43
C ALA A 596 53.67 -23.93 -96.37
N LEU A 597 53.04 -25.06 -96.73
CA LEU A 597 53.70 -26.38 -96.75
C LEU A 597 54.75 -26.49 -97.87
N GLN A 598 54.49 -25.92 -99.06
CA GLN A 598 55.49 -25.86 -100.15
C GLN A 598 56.77 -25.10 -99.75
N LEU A 599 56.66 -24.11 -98.86
CA LEU A 599 57.81 -23.37 -98.32
C LEU A 599 58.77 -24.25 -97.47
N PHE A 600 58.30 -25.41 -96.99
CA PHE A 600 59.10 -26.36 -96.20
C PHE A 600 59.41 -27.67 -96.93
N SER A 601 58.81 -27.96 -98.09
CA SER A 601 58.96 -29.26 -98.79
C SER A 601 60.33 -29.51 -99.43
N GLY A 602 61.30 -28.60 -99.25
CA GLY A 602 62.71 -28.78 -99.61
C GLY A 602 63.67 -28.81 -98.41
N ARG A 603 63.14 -28.88 -97.18
CA ARG A 603 63.92 -28.92 -95.92
C ARG A 603 63.39 -29.96 -94.90
N LEU A 604 62.52 -30.85 -95.35
CA LEU A 604 62.12 -32.10 -94.72
C LEU A 604 62.61 -33.26 -95.58
#